data_AF-A0A930W383-F1
#
_entry.id   AF-A0A930W383-F1
#
_cell.length_a   1.000
_cell.length_b   1.000
_cell.length_c   1.000
_cell.angle_alpha   90.00
_cell.angle_beta   90.00
_cell.angle_gamma   90.00
#
_symmetry.space_group_name_H-M   'P 1'
#
loop_
_entity.id
_entity.type
_entity.pdbx_description
1 polymer ?
#
loop_
_entity_poly.entity_id
_entity_poly.type
_entity_poly.pdbx_seq_one_letter_code
_entity_poly.pdbx_strand_id
1 'polypeptide(L)'
;MESAILWIEALKSALFGVVEGITEWLPISSTGHMLLLNQFLPLNVSEDFWNMFLVVIQLGAILAVCVGFFHKLNPFSPKKSKDEKRSTWKLWAKVVVSCVPAAAIGLPLNDFIEEHLGSPFVIAATLIFYGIIFIVLELHREKVAATVKVEAPRGKHMRPDAAASLKAPSADHLARVQDIDNLDWKTALG
;
A
#
# COMPACT_ATOMS: atom_id res chain seq x y z
N MET A 1 34.15 -16.72 -18.84
CA MET A 1 32.89 -17.36 -18.40
C MET A 1 32.39 -16.78 -17.10
N GLU A 2 33.23 -16.67 -16.07
CA GLU A 2 32.84 -16.10 -14.76
C GLU A 2 32.25 -14.68 -14.85
N SER A 3 32.85 -13.79 -15.66
CA SER A 3 32.31 -12.45 -15.88
C SER A 3 30.91 -12.45 -16.51
N ALA A 4 30.64 -13.35 -17.47
CA ALA A 4 29.33 -13.47 -18.10
C ALA A 4 28.27 -13.98 -17.12
N ILE A 5 28.64 -14.92 -16.24
CA ILE A 5 27.76 -15.42 -15.18
C ILE A 5 27.41 -14.29 -14.20
N LEU A 6 28.40 -13.49 -13.78
CA LEU A 6 28.17 -12.34 -12.91
C LEU A 6 27.20 -11.32 -13.51
N TRP A 7 27.33 -11.01 -14.80
CA TRP A 7 26.41 -10.09 -15.49
C TRP A 7 24.99 -10.63 -15.59
N ILE A 8 24.84 -11.94 -15.82
CA ILE A 8 23.53 -12.59 -15.84
C ILE A 8 22.88 -12.52 -14.46
N GLU A 9 23.61 -12.86 -13.39
CA GLU A 9 23.09 -12.78 -12.02
C GLU A 9 22.76 -11.33 -11.64
N ALA A 10 23.57 -10.35 -12.04
CA ALA A 10 23.27 -8.93 -11.82
C ALA A 10 21.97 -8.50 -12.52
N LEU A 11 21.73 -8.98 -13.74
CA LEU A 11 20.49 -8.69 -14.47
C LEU A 11 19.28 -9.35 -13.80
N LYS A 12 19.43 -10.59 -13.31
CA LYS A 12 18.40 -11.25 -12.49
C LYS A 12 18.11 -10.43 -11.24
N SER A 13 19.12 -10.04 -10.47
CA SER A 13 18.96 -9.23 -9.26
C SER A 13 18.28 -7.88 -9.55
N ALA A 14 18.61 -7.24 -10.68
CA ALA A 14 17.92 -6.03 -11.11
C ALA A 14 16.44 -6.28 -11.40
N LEU A 15 16.10 -7.40 -12.05
CA LEU A 15 14.71 -7.82 -12.26
C LEU A 15 13.97 -8.06 -10.94
N PHE A 16 14.58 -8.76 -9.99
CA PHE A 16 14.02 -8.93 -8.63
C PHE A 16 13.75 -7.57 -7.97
N GLY A 17 14.69 -6.62 -8.06
CA GLY A 17 14.50 -5.27 -7.54
C GLY A 17 13.37 -4.50 -8.23
N VAL A 18 13.17 -4.67 -9.54
CA VAL A 18 12.04 -4.06 -10.27
C VAL A 18 10.71 -4.68 -9.83
N VAL A 19 10.64 -6.01 -9.73
CA VAL A 19 9.42 -6.69 -9.31
C VAL A 19 9.06 -6.30 -7.87
N GLU A 20 10.02 -6.29 -6.96
CA GLU A 20 9.83 -5.81 -5.58
C GLU A 20 9.35 -4.36 -5.57
N GLY A 21 10.06 -3.47 -6.25
CA GLY A 21 9.74 -2.04 -6.27
C GLY A 21 8.36 -1.72 -6.85
N ILE A 22 7.80 -2.59 -7.72
CA ILE A 22 6.42 -2.46 -8.21
C ILE A 22 5.43 -3.11 -7.24
N THR A 23 5.69 -4.34 -6.81
CA THR A 23 4.74 -5.17 -6.08
C THR A 23 4.57 -4.76 -4.62
N GLU A 24 5.57 -4.11 -4.01
CA GLU A 24 5.51 -3.66 -2.61
C GLU A 24 4.46 -2.56 -2.39
N TRP A 25 4.17 -1.74 -3.40
CA TRP A 25 3.19 -0.66 -3.30
C TRP A 25 1.79 -1.05 -3.77
N LEU A 26 1.66 -2.21 -4.41
CA LEU A 26 0.38 -2.75 -4.86
C LEU A 26 -0.09 -3.82 -3.87
N PRO A 27 -1.40 -3.93 -3.60
CA PRO A 27 -1.94 -4.96 -2.70
C PRO A 27 -2.01 -6.33 -3.39
N ILE A 28 -0.86 -6.83 -3.86
CA ILE A 28 -0.73 -8.08 -4.66
C ILE A 28 0.34 -9.05 -4.11
N SER A 29 0.91 -8.75 -2.93
CA SER A 29 1.96 -9.53 -2.24
C SER A 29 3.31 -9.58 -2.96
N SER A 30 4.27 -8.77 -2.52
CA SER A 30 5.66 -8.79 -2.98
C SER A 30 6.35 -10.12 -2.68
N THR A 31 6.21 -10.65 -1.46
CA THR A 31 6.79 -11.94 -1.04
C THR A 31 6.36 -13.11 -1.93
N GLY A 32 5.08 -13.16 -2.32
CA GLY A 32 4.59 -14.20 -3.23
C GLY A 32 5.23 -14.11 -4.62
N HIS A 33 5.42 -12.89 -5.15
CA HIS A 33 6.08 -12.67 -6.43
C HIS A 33 7.57 -13.02 -6.38
N MET A 34 8.27 -12.72 -5.28
CA MET A 34 9.66 -13.10 -5.08
C MET A 34 9.84 -14.62 -5.09
N LEU A 35 8.97 -15.34 -4.38
CA LEU A 35 8.99 -16.80 -4.32
C LEU A 35 8.74 -17.44 -5.70
N LEU A 36 7.71 -16.97 -6.42
CA LEU A 36 7.41 -17.44 -7.78
C LEU A 36 8.55 -17.12 -8.76
N LEU A 37 9.07 -15.88 -8.73
CA LEU A 37 10.14 -15.48 -9.62
C LEU A 37 11.42 -16.30 -9.38
N ASN A 38 11.74 -16.62 -8.12
CA ASN A 38 12.88 -17.47 -7.78
C ASN A 38 12.71 -18.93 -8.27
N GLN A 39 11.47 -19.43 -8.37
CA GLN A 39 11.21 -20.75 -8.96
C GLN A 39 11.50 -20.80 -10.46
N PHE A 40 11.24 -19.72 -11.21
CA PHE A 40 11.49 -19.66 -12.65
C PHE A 40 12.89 -19.16 -13.01
N LEU A 41 13.43 -18.25 -12.22
CA LEU A 41 14.70 -17.57 -12.46
C LEU A 41 15.54 -17.57 -11.17
N PRO A 42 16.03 -18.73 -10.73
CA PRO A 42 16.77 -18.83 -9.48
C PRO A 42 18.06 -18.02 -9.54
N LEU A 43 18.34 -17.31 -8.45
CA LEU A 43 19.65 -16.72 -8.19
C LEU A 43 20.58 -17.79 -7.61
N ASN A 44 21.80 -17.87 -8.12
CA ASN A 44 22.79 -18.83 -7.64
C ASN A 44 23.57 -18.25 -6.45
N VAL A 45 22.91 -18.18 -5.30
CA VAL A 45 23.41 -17.57 -4.06
C VAL A 45 23.10 -18.46 -2.85
N SER A 46 23.77 -18.23 -1.72
CA SER A 46 23.42 -18.93 -0.47
C SER A 46 22.05 -18.49 0.03
N GLU A 47 21.40 -19.34 0.82
CA GLU A 47 20.10 -19.05 1.43
C GLU A 47 20.17 -17.81 2.34
N ASP A 48 21.24 -17.66 3.13
CA ASP A 48 21.47 -16.48 3.96
C ASP A 48 21.58 -15.20 3.13
N PHE A 49 22.27 -15.27 1.99
CA PHE A 49 22.38 -14.12 1.08
C PHE A 49 21.03 -13.80 0.46
N TRP A 50 20.26 -14.81 0.06
CA TRP A 50 18.92 -14.64 -0.50
C TRP A 50 17.98 -13.94 0.49
N ASN A 51 17.93 -14.41 1.74
CA ASN A 51 17.09 -13.80 2.78
C ASN A 51 17.51 -12.34 3.07
N MET A 52 18.82 -12.08 3.14
CA MET A 52 19.34 -10.73 3.28
C MET A 52 19.01 -9.85 2.05
N PHE A 53 19.15 -10.40 0.85
CA PHE A 53 18.84 -9.72 -0.41
C PHE A 53 17.39 -9.27 -0.47
N LEU A 54 16.43 -10.13 -0.10
CA LEU A 54 15.00 -9.79 -0.02
C LEU A 54 14.73 -8.59 0.90
N VAL A 55 15.34 -8.56 2.08
CA VAL A 55 15.20 -7.44 3.02
C VAL A 55 15.81 -6.16 2.46
N VAL A 56 16.94 -6.23 1.73
CA VAL A 56 17.59 -5.06 1.13
C VAL A 56 16.78 -4.45 0.00
N ILE A 57 16.23 -5.26 -0.90
CA ILE A 57 15.44 -4.73 -2.01
C ILE A 57 14.14 -4.09 -1.51
N GLN A 58 13.52 -4.65 -0.47
CA GLN A 58 12.36 -4.05 0.19
C GLN A 58 12.72 -2.73 0.90
N LEU A 59 13.87 -2.66 1.58
CA LEU A 59 14.40 -1.41 2.11
C LEU A 59 14.62 -0.37 0.99
N GLY A 60 15.08 -0.80 -0.18
CA GLY A 60 15.19 0.02 -1.38
C GLY A 60 13.84 0.60 -1.83
N ALA A 61 12.78 -0.21 -1.84
CA ALA A 61 11.43 0.25 -2.11
C ALA A 61 10.99 1.31 -1.08
N ILE A 62 11.10 1.02 0.22
CA ILE A 62 10.76 1.97 1.31
C ILE A 62 11.53 3.28 1.15
N LEU A 63 12.81 3.21 0.85
CA LEU A 63 13.65 4.38 0.63
C LEU A 63 13.17 5.22 -0.56
N ALA A 64 12.67 4.61 -1.63
CA ALA A 64 12.11 5.33 -2.77
C ALA A 64 10.92 6.22 -2.36
N VAL A 65 10.06 5.75 -1.44
CA VAL A 65 8.97 6.57 -0.88
C VAL A 65 9.48 7.64 0.07
N CYS A 66 10.46 7.33 0.93
CA CYS A 66 11.09 8.31 1.80
C CYS A 66 11.72 9.46 1.00
N VAL A 67 12.35 9.17 -0.15
CA VAL A 67 12.94 10.17 -1.04
C VAL A 67 11.85 10.89 -1.84
N GLY A 68 10.92 10.17 -2.48
CA GLY A 68 9.86 10.75 -3.30
C GLY A 68 8.92 11.66 -2.52
N PHE A 69 8.66 11.33 -1.26
CA PHE A 69 7.83 12.12 -0.35
C PHE A 69 8.64 12.83 0.74
N PHE A 70 9.96 13.00 0.55
CA PHE A 70 10.87 13.56 1.56
C PHE A 70 10.33 14.85 2.17
N HIS A 71 9.87 15.78 1.32
CA HIS A 71 9.30 17.04 1.81
C HIS A 71 8.03 16.83 2.65
N LYS A 72 7.12 15.96 2.21
CA LYS A 72 5.85 15.68 2.90
C LYS A 72 6.06 14.94 4.22
N LEU A 73 7.02 14.03 4.28
CA LEU A 73 7.29 13.21 5.47
C LEU A 73 8.25 13.88 6.46
N ASN A 74 9.11 14.81 6.03
CA ASN A 74 10.08 15.49 6.88
C ASN A 74 9.42 16.67 7.65
N PRO A 75 9.33 16.61 9.00
CA PRO A 75 8.78 17.70 9.80
C PRO A 75 9.73 18.91 9.89
N PHE A 76 11.01 18.74 9.56
CA PHE A 76 12.03 19.79 9.60
C PHE A 76 12.21 20.52 8.28
N SER A 77 11.40 20.22 7.26
CA SER A 77 11.51 20.90 5.97
C SER A 77 11.40 22.43 6.17
N PRO A 78 12.37 23.22 5.66
CA PRO A 78 12.36 24.67 5.78
C PRO A 78 11.22 25.31 4.97
N LYS A 79 10.66 24.57 4.01
CA LYS A 79 9.57 25.00 3.13
C LYS A 79 8.17 24.78 3.73
N LYS A 80 8.07 24.20 4.93
CA LYS A 80 6.78 23.98 5.63
C LYS A 80 6.41 25.10 6.59
N SER A 81 5.14 25.49 6.56
CA SER A 81 4.48 26.30 7.58
C SER A 81 4.40 25.59 8.94
N LYS A 82 4.09 26.33 10.01
CA LYS A 82 3.95 25.77 11.36
C LYS A 82 2.87 24.69 11.44
N ASP A 83 1.76 24.89 10.73
CA ASP A 83 0.63 23.95 10.72
C ASP A 83 0.99 22.65 9.98
N GLU A 84 1.66 22.74 8.83
CA GLU A 84 2.14 21.56 8.08
C GLU A 84 3.14 20.73 8.90
N LYS A 85 4.04 21.38 9.66
CA LYS A 85 4.96 20.68 10.56
C LYS A 85 4.21 19.95 11.66
N ARG A 86 3.20 20.58 12.27
CA ARG A 86 2.34 19.95 13.28
C ARG A 86 1.57 18.77 12.71
N SER A 87 1.03 18.89 11.49
CA SER A 87 0.35 17.79 10.79
C SER A 87 1.30 16.61 10.54
N THR A 88 2.55 16.90 10.13
CA THR A 88 3.59 15.86 9.93
C THR A 88 3.91 15.11 11.22
N TRP A 89 4.03 15.81 12.36
CA TRP A 89 4.22 15.17 13.66
C TRP A 89 3.04 14.31 14.08
N LYS A 90 1.81 14.77 13.81
CA LYS A 90 0.60 13.96 14.05
C LYS A 90 0.60 12.71 13.17
N LEU A 91 1.01 12.82 11.91
CA LEU A 91 1.14 11.67 11.01
C LEU A 91 2.10 10.64 11.58
N TRP A 92 3.30 11.06 12.02
CA TRP A 92 4.28 10.15 12.63
C TRP A 92 3.72 9.47 13.89
N ALA A 93 3.08 10.24 14.77
CA ALA A 93 2.47 9.68 15.98
C ALA A 93 1.35 8.67 15.65
N LYS A 94 0.52 8.95 14.64
CA LYS A 94 -0.51 8.01 14.15
C LYS A 94 0.12 6.73 13.60
N VAL A 95 1.18 6.84 12.80
CA VAL A 95 1.90 5.68 12.26
C VAL A 95 2.46 4.83 13.39
N VAL A 96 3.19 5.42 14.35
CA VAL A 96 3.73 4.66 15.49
C VAL A 96 2.63 3.96 16.28
N VAL A 97 1.53 4.65 16.58
CA VAL A 97 0.39 4.06 17.29
C VAL A 97 -0.24 2.92 16.48
N SER A 98 -0.39 3.08 15.16
CA SER A 98 -0.94 2.03 14.28
C SER A 98 -0.05 0.79 14.19
N CYS A 99 1.26 0.93 14.41
CA CYS A 99 2.17 -0.20 14.47
C CYS A 99 2.03 -1.01 15.78
N VAL A 100 1.47 -0.45 16.85
CA VAL A 100 1.42 -1.13 18.16
C VAL A 100 0.56 -2.41 18.13
N PRO A 101 -0.70 -2.41 17.62
CA PRO A 101 -1.48 -3.65 17.51
C PRO A 101 -0.81 -4.67 16.60
N ALA A 102 -0.23 -4.23 15.48
CA ALA A 102 0.47 -5.10 14.55
C ALA A 102 1.70 -5.75 15.20
N ALA A 103 2.51 -5.00 15.95
CA ALA A 103 3.66 -5.55 16.66
C ALA A 103 3.24 -6.46 17.84
N ALA A 104 2.18 -6.09 18.57
CA ALA A 104 1.68 -6.85 19.70
C ALA A 104 1.17 -8.25 19.29
N ILE A 105 0.58 -8.37 18.11
CA ILE A 105 0.10 -9.64 17.55
C ILE A 105 1.21 -10.34 16.74
N GLY A 106 1.93 -9.58 15.91
CA GLY A 106 2.90 -10.10 14.95
C GLY A 106 4.18 -10.64 15.60
N LEU A 107 4.74 -9.96 16.61
CA LEU A 107 5.98 -10.42 17.24
C LEU A 107 5.83 -11.77 17.96
N PRO A 108 4.76 -12.02 18.74
CA PRO A 108 4.59 -13.34 19.38
C PRO A 108 4.21 -14.46 18.41
N LEU A 109 3.62 -14.14 17.26
CA LEU A 109 3.16 -15.13 16.27
C LEU A 109 4.12 -15.27 15.07
N ASN A 110 5.26 -14.57 15.06
CA ASN A 110 6.13 -14.50 13.90
C ASN A 110 6.53 -15.90 13.38
N ASP A 111 7.06 -16.74 14.27
CA ASP A 111 7.50 -18.10 13.92
C ASP A 111 6.35 -18.96 13.40
N PHE A 112 5.15 -18.83 14.00
CA PHE A 112 3.96 -19.55 13.56
C PHE A 112 3.53 -19.12 12.14
N ILE A 113 3.56 -17.81 11.86
CA ILE A 113 3.20 -17.24 10.56
C ILE A 113 4.20 -17.72 9.50
N GLU A 114 5.50 -17.65 9.78
CA GLU A 114 6.53 -18.11 8.85
C GLU A 114 6.39 -19.61 8.53
N GLU A 115 6.15 -20.43 9.55
CA GLU A 115 6.06 -21.88 9.38
C GLU A 115 4.76 -22.32 8.68
N HIS A 116 3.62 -21.71 9.01
CA HIS A 116 2.30 -22.21 8.57
C HIS A 116 1.67 -21.40 7.42
N LEU A 117 2.03 -20.12 7.26
CA LEU A 117 1.40 -19.20 6.31
C LEU A 117 2.31 -18.83 5.12
N GLY A 118 3.58 -19.26 5.11
CA GLY A 118 4.53 -19.00 4.03
C GLY A 118 4.35 -19.83 2.76
N SER A 119 3.46 -20.84 2.76
CA SER A 119 3.23 -21.70 1.60
C SER A 119 2.59 -20.92 0.44
N PRO A 120 3.06 -21.09 -0.82
CA PRO A 120 2.48 -20.43 -2.00
C PRO A 120 0.96 -20.60 -2.10
N PHE A 121 0.44 -21.76 -1.70
CA PHE A 121 -1.00 -22.05 -1.72
C PHE A 121 -1.77 -21.20 -0.70
N VAL A 122 -1.21 -21.01 0.50
CA VAL A 122 -1.82 -20.17 1.55
C VAL A 122 -1.79 -18.70 1.13
N ILE A 123 -0.68 -18.24 0.57
CA ILE A 123 -0.55 -16.87 0.04
C ILE A 123 -1.60 -16.62 -1.06
N ALA A 124 -1.72 -17.55 -2.03
CA ALA A 124 -2.70 -17.44 -3.11
C ALA A 124 -4.15 -17.44 -2.58
N ALA A 125 -4.50 -18.34 -1.66
CA ALA A 125 -5.83 -18.37 -1.05
C ALA A 125 -6.15 -17.06 -0.31
N THR A 126 -5.17 -16.51 0.42
CA THR A 126 -5.31 -15.26 1.16
C THR A 126 -5.48 -14.07 0.21
N LEU A 127 -4.77 -14.02 -0.91
CA LEU A 127 -4.95 -12.99 -1.94
C LEU A 127 -6.35 -13.04 -2.59
N ILE A 128 -6.85 -14.24 -2.90
CA ILE A 128 -8.22 -14.41 -3.41
C ILE A 128 -9.23 -13.90 -2.37
N PHE A 129 -9.05 -14.28 -1.11
CA PHE A 129 -9.91 -13.84 -0.02
C PHE A 129 -9.91 -12.31 0.15
N TYR A 130 -8.75 -11.67 0.18
CA TYR A 130 -8.65 -10.20 0.21
C TYR A 130 -9.26 -9.54 -1.03
N GLY A 131 -9.06 -10.12 -2.21
CA GLY A 131 -9.69 -9.65 -3.45
C GLY A 131 -11.21 -9.65 -3.37
N ILE A 132 -11.81 -10.71 -2.81
CA ILE A 132 -13.26 -10.78 -2.57
C ILE A 132 -13.70 -9.70 -1.57
N ILE A 133 -12.95 -9.51 -0.47
CA ILE A 133 -13.24 -8.46 0.52
C ILE A 133 -13.26 -7.08 -0.15
N PHE A 134 -12.26 -6.75 -0.98
CA PHE A 134 -12.23 -5.47 -1.69
C PHE A 134 -13.43 -5.29 -2.60
N ILE A 135 -13.83 -6.32 -3.35
CA ILE A 135 -15.03 -6.26 -4.20
C ILE A 135 -16.28 -6.00 -3.36
N VAL A 136 -16.46 -6.73 -2.25
CA VAL A 136 -17.64 -6.59 -1.39
C VAL A 136 -17.69 -5.19 -0.74
N LEU A 137 -16.56 -4.70 -0.24
CA LEU A 137 -16.47 -3.36 0.34
C LEU A 137 -16.79 -2.29 -0.69
N GLU A 138 -16.24 -2.40 -1.89
CA GLU A 138 -16.49 -1.42 -2.96
C GLU A 138 -17.95 -1.45 -3.42
N LEU A 139 -18.54 -2.63 -3.59
CA LEU A 139 -19.96 -2.77 -3.90
C LEU A 139 -20.86 -2.19 -2.79
N HIS A 140 -20.47 -2.32 -1.52
CA HIS A 140 -21.21 -1.72 -0.42
C HIS A 140 -21.11 -0.19 -0.45
N ARG A 141 -19.90 0.35 -0.65
CA ARG A 141 -19.64 1.79 -0.76
C ARG A 141 -20.44 2.42 -1.90
N GLU A 142 -20.43 1.81 -3.08
CA GLU A 142 -21.19 2.27 -4.26
C GLU A 142 -22.71 2.22 -4.03
N LYS A 143 -23.22 1.18 -3.34
CA LYS A 143 -24.65 1.13 -2.97
C LYS A 143 -25.03 2.28 -2.04
N VAL A 144 -24.20 2.60 -1.04
CA VAL A 144 -24.44 3.74 -0.14
C VAL A 144 -24.41 5.06 -0.92
N ALA A 145 -23.42 5.24 -1.80
CA ALA A 145 -23.30 6.44 -2.63
C ALA A 145 -24.51 6.67 -3.52
N ALA A 146 -25.06 5.60 -4.11
CA ALA A 146 -26.27 5.65 -4.93
C ALA A 146 -27.54 6.08 -4.16
N THR A 147 -27.56 5.94 -2.83
CA THR A 147 -28.71 6.38 -2.01
C THR A 147 -28.65 7.87 -1.64
N VAL A 148 -27.50 8.53 -1.83
CA VAL A 148 -27.36 9.95 -1.57
C VAL A 148 -28.05 10.74 -2.69
N LYS A 149 -29.16 11.40 -2.36
CA LYS A 149 -29.88 12.26 -3.31
C LYS A 149 -29.03 13.48 -3.65
N VAL A 150 -28.66 13.63 -4.92
CA VAL A 150 -28.13 14.89 -5.45
C VAL A 150 -29.28 15.90 -5.47
N GLU A 151 -29.25 16.92 -4.61
CA GLU A 151 -30.24 18.00 -4.65
C GLU A 151 -30.12 18.78 -5.97
N ALA A 152 -31.21 18.85 -6.73
CA ALA A 152 -31.25 19.63 -7.95
C ALA A 152 -31.16 21.14 -7.64
N PRO A 153 -30.41 21.93 -8.43
CA PRO A 153 -30.28 23.36 -8.20
C PRO A 153 -31.65 24.06 -8.33
N ARG A 154 -32.10 24.72 -7.25
CA ARG A 154 -33.39 25.41 -7.13
C ARG A 154 -33.46 26.80 -7.81
N GLY A 155 -32.69 27.02 -8.88
CA GLY A 155 -32.64 28.33 -9.57
C GLY A 155 -33.47 28.35 -10.85
N LYS A 156 -34.45 29.26 -10.96
CA LYS A 156 -35.28 29.47 -12.18
C LYS A 156 -34.47 29.86 -13.43
N HIS A 157 -33.19 30.19 -13.28
CA HIS A 157 -32.27 30.58 -14.35
C HIS A 157 -31.17 29.56 -14.64
N MET A 158 -31.05 28.49 -13.85
CA MET A 158 -30.10 27.41 -14.13
C MET A 158 -30.77 26.44 -15.09
N ARG A 159 -30.43 26.50 -16.39
CA ARG A 159 -30.77 25.42 -17.31
C ARG A 159 -29.93 24.22 -16.86
N PRO A 160 -30.53 23.10 -16.40
CA PRO A 160 -29.74 21.88 -16.23
C PRO A 160 -29.27 21.49 -17.62
N ASP A 161 -27.97 21.60 -17.84
CA ASP A 161 -27.25 20.86 -18.85
C ASP A 161 -27.57 19.38 -18.64
N ALA A 162 -28.59 18.93 -19.39
CA ALA A 162 -29.35 17.69 -19.19
C ALA A 162 -28.55 16.39 -19.44
N ALA A 163 -27.23 16.46 -19.37
CA ALA A 163 -26.33 15.30 -19.41
C ALA A 163 -25.28 15.30 -18.29
N ALA A 164 -25.05 16.42 -17.58
CA ALA A 164 -23.99 16.52 -16.59
C ALA A 164 -24.44 16.28 -15.13
N SER A 165 -25.75 16.32 -14.83
CA SER A 165 -26.23 16.34 -13.44
C SER A 165 -26.97 15.08 -12.94
N LEU A 166 -26.88 13.93 -13.60
CA LEU A 166 -27.68 12.72 -13.23
C LEU A 166 -26.87 11.42 -13.11
N LYS A 167 -25.60 11.50 -12.74
CA LYS A 167 -24.89 10.31 -12.22
C LYS A 167 -24.74 10.49 -10.72
N ALA A 168 -25.19 9.50 -9.95
CA ALA A 168 -24.90 9.46 -8.52
C ALA A 168 -23.37 9.64 -8.34
N PRO A 169 -22.93 10.47 -7.39
CA PRO A 169 -21.50 10.63 -7.13
C PRO A 169 -20.92 9.25 -6.79
N SER A 170 -19.73 8.92 -7.31
CA SER A 170 -19.07 7.68 -6.91
C SER A 170 -18.79 7.70 -5.42
N ALA A 171 -18.62 6.53 -4.83
CA ALA A 171 -18.38 6.43 -3.40
C ALA A 171 -17.07 7.12 -2.93
N ASP A 172 -16.17 7.44 -3.86
CA ASP A 172 -14.92 8.13 -3.57
C ASP A 172 -15.13 9.61 -3.23
N HIS A 173 -16.08 10.28 -3.91
CA HIS A 173 -16.43 11.67 -3.59
C HIS A 173 -17.06 11.81 -2.21
N LEU A 174 -17.63 10.72 -1.68
CA LEU A 174 -18.27 10.65 -0.37
C LEU A 174 -17.34 10.07 0.72
N ALA A 175 -16.08 9.80 0.40
CA ALA A 175 -15.12 9.26 1.36
C ALA A 175 -14.93 10.21 2.56
N ARG A 176 -15.04 9.67 3.77
CA ARG A 176 -14.99 10.44 5.03
C ARG A 176 -13.61 11.08 5.29
N VAL A 177 -12.55 10.46 4.79
CA VAL A 177 -11.17 10.94 4.95
C VAL A 177 -10.62 11.24 3.56
N GLN A 178 -10.53 12.52 3.23
CA GLN A 178 -9.93 13.00 1.98
C GLN A 178 -8.51 13.56 2.20
N ASP A 179 -8.18 13.93 3.44
CA ASP A 179 -6.91 14.50 3.84
C ASP A 179 -6.44 13.96 5.19
N ILE A 180 -5.12 13.95 5.40
CA ILE A 180 -4.45 13.52 6.64
C ILE A 180 -4.99 14.27 7.88
N ASP A 181 -5.38 15.53 7.70
CA ASP A 181 -5.89 16.37 8.78
C ASP A 181 -7.28 15.93 9.26
N ASN A 182 -8.03 15.20 8.42
CA ASN A 182 -9.36 14.67 8.73
C ASN A 182 -9.35 13.23 9.26
N LEU A 183 -8.16 12.61 9.38
CA LEU A 183 -8.03 11.24 9.89
C LEU A 183 -8.20 11.22 11.43
N ASP A 184 -9.20 10.52 11.94
CA ASP A 184 -9.46 10.41 13.39
C ASP A 184 -8.46 9.45 14.08
N TRP A 185 -8.22 9.65 15.37
CA TRP A 185 -7.36 8.79 16.19
C TRP A 185 -7.93 7.38 16.36
N LYS A 186 -9.25 7.22 16.26
CA LYS A 186 -9.89 5.89 16.27
C LYS A 186 -9.45 5.07 15.06
N THR A 187 -9.34 5.69 13.89
CA THR A 187 -8.86 5.03 12.68
C THR A 187 -7.37 4.65 12.75
N ALA A 188 -6.58 5.34 13.56
CA ALA A 188 -5.17 5.03 13.74
C ALA A 188 -4.91 3.81 14.65
N LEU A 189 -5.90 3.38 15.45
CA LEU A 189 -5.78 2.25 16.37
C LEU A 189 -6.29 0.92 15.76
N GLY A 190 -6.90 0.96 14.58
CA GLY A 190 -7.66 -0.15 14.00
C GLY A 190 -9.14 -0.02 14.29
#